data_AF-A0A7G2C8F5-F1
#
_entry.id   AF-A0A7G2C8F5-F1
#
_cell.length_a   1.000
_cell.length_b   1.000
_cell.length_c   1.000
_cell.angle_alpha   90.00
_cell.angle_beta   90.00
_cell.angle_gamma   90.00
#
_symmetry.space_group_name_H-M   'P 1'
#
loop_
_entity.id
_entity.type
_entity.pdbx_description
1 polymer ?
#
loop_
_entity_poly.entity_id
_entity_poly.type
_entity_poly.pdbx_seq_one_letter_code
_entity_poly.pdbx_strand_id
1 'polypeptide(L)'
;MRTPPSILLQNIHCSLPVLSKLYASQASRVSFPPIDPKDEQEGQLLFSFFCKELGMGEAALTHWRRSCLERMTSRWCRPEGEHTFTHTLGNPTSKEKRILRTRPLDYTFLQKSIERLKLLVSPLITLCDPPEGKHNSIHGSSSAFHTIAPVKAGMFLLSLPTEAALMVPPLPVVSGDPLLSYFMNIEDLIAQLLAIEEEGEVLGSAAGGVTYSSHYHYVKYLQESIVPCKNLPFLSEKELTALLGDGAEESESPAKALWEYYHRTLGRAPLSGYVRDRLAAQAAVDLPQADSAARDKYVQSLSRWWYSVILSRRSGSSMLLPVLDKLNHSPNPNCYYTMSFAPEGDKDHSEDAFCGIDVFDNLLAGVPLDLLTVPYIHLFAIRDMQAGEEITISYGSPHDSLYPPASRQLPTPTKGSTESYDELLQGMFHAPNSVEEILRNKLHQEVHTAEGKARWQTQWGFIPATDSLYSEKDLRVVSSIVAERRLDLRQSLFPLSQ
;
A
#
# COMPACT_ATOMS: atom_id res chain seq x y z
N MET A 1 -7.89 37.27 -19.84
CA MET A 1 -6.42 37.07 -19.70
C MET A 1 -6.23 35.75 -18.96
N ARG A 2 -5.45 34.82 -19.50
CA ARG A 2 -5.18 33.53 -18.83
C ARG A 2 -4.20 33.78 -17.69
N THR A 3 -4.58 33.39 -16.47
CA THR A 3 -3.65 33.29 -15.34
C THR A 3 -2.58 32.25 -15.70
N PRO A 4 -1.28 32.54 -15.51
CA PRO A 4 -0.25 31.54 -15.72
C PRO A 4 -0.49 30.33 -14.80
N PRO A 5 -0.06 29.11 -15.19
CA PRO A 5 -0.23 27.93 -14.35
C PRO A 5 0.53 28.12 -13.03
N SER A 6 -0.05 27.62 -11.94
CA SER A 6 0.54 27.66 -10.61
C SER A 6 1.94 27.03 -10.60
N ILE A 7 2.86 27.66 -9.86
CA ILE A 7 4.23 27.15 -9.67
C ILE A 7 4.17 25.77 -9.01
N LEU A 8 3.28 25.59 -8.02
CA LEU A 8 3.04 24.33 -7.36
C LEU A 8 2.56 23.28 -8.37
N LEU A 9 1.62 23.59 -9.24
CA LEU A 9 1.10 22.62 -10.21
C LEU A 9 2.21 22.13 -11.16
N GLN A 10 3.06 23.04 -11.65
CA GLN A 10 4.16 22.71 -12.56
C GLN A 10 5.25 21.87 -11.88
N ASN A 11 5.42 22.03 -10.57
CA ASN A 11 6.53 21.46 -9.81
C ASN A 11 6.02 20.55 -8.69
N ILE A 12 4.79 20.03 -8.77
CA ILE A 12 4.18 19.25 -7.68
C ILE A 12 4.97 17.97 -7.36
N HIS A 13 5.73 17.48 -8.34
CA HIS A 13 6.67 16.38 -8.18
C HIS A 13 7.95 16.78 -7.42
N CYS A 14 8.31 18.05 -7.36
CA CYS A 14 9.48 18.47 -6.59
C CYS A 14 9.25 18.26 -5.09
N SER A 15 10.34 18.04 -4.35
CA SER A 15 10.29 17.97 -2.90
C SER A 15 9.86 19.28 -2.27
N LEU A 16 9.34 19.22 -1.04
CA LEU A 16 8.91 20.41 -0.32
C LEU A 16 10.03 21.46 -0.13
N PRO A 17 11.30 21.08 0.16
CA PRO A 17 12.40 22.05 0.18
C PRO A 17 12.63 22.73 -1.16
N VAL A 18 12.56 21.99 -2.27
CA VAL A 18 12.71 22.55 -3.63
C VAL A 18 11.55 23.51 -3.94
N LEU A 19 10.31 23.11 -3.63
CA LEU A 19 9.14 23.97 -3.77
C LEU A 19 9.29 25.27 -2.95
N SER A 20 9.72 25.18 -1.71
CA SER A 20 9.97 26.36 -0.85
C SER A 20 11.01 27.31 -1.47
N LYS A 21 12.13 26.78 -1.99
CA LYS A 21 13.16 27.55 -2.70
C LYS A 21 12.60 28.22 -3.97
N LEU A 22 11.79 27.52 -4.75
CA LEU A 22 11.17 28.06 -5.96
C LEU A 22 10.28 29.26 -5.64
N TYR A 23 9.41 29.14 -4.63
CA TYR A 23 8.52 30.23 -4.21
C TYR A 23 9.28 31.43 -3.62
N ALA A 24 10.40 31.19 -2.93
CA ALA A 24 11.29 32.26 -2.45
C ALA A 24 11.99 33.01 -3.60
N SER A 25 12.39 32.29 -4.67
CA SER A 25 13.15 32.85 -5.79
C SER A 25 12.32 33.72 -6.74
N GLN A 26 11.03 33.43 -6.92
CA GLN A 26 10.21 34.07 -7.96
C GLN A 26 9.65 35.45 -7.61
N ALA A 27 10.12 36.12 -6.54
CA ALA A 27 9.48 37.32 -5.99
C ALA A 27 7.94 37.16 -5.91
N SER A 28 7.50 35.93 -5.62
CA SER A 28 6.10 35.58 -5.63
C SER A 28 5.40 36.35 -4.49
N ARG A 29 4.16 36.78 -4.70
CA ARG A 29 3.37 37.45 -3.65
C ARG A 29 2.92 36.50 -2.53
N VAL A 30 3.26 35.21 -2.63
CA VAL A 30 2.75 34.15 -1.75
C VAL A 30 3.95 33.43 -1.15
N SER A 31 4.17 33.60 0.14
CA SER A 31 5.19 32.84 0.87
C SER A 31 4.78 31.37 0.95
N PHE A 32 5.73 30.48 0.67
CA PHE A 32 5.54 29.06 0.94
C PHE A 32 5.38 28.85 2.46
N PRO A 33 4.40 28.07 2.91
CA PRO A 33 4.17 27.75 4.33
C PRO A 33 5.33 26.90 4.91
N PRO A 34 5.37 26.69 6.24
CA PRO A 34 6.35 25.81 6.86
C PRO A 34 6.34 24.40 6.22
N ILE A 35 7.53 23.86 5.91
CA ILE A 35 7.70 22.53 5.30
C ILE A 35 7.37 21.41 6.29
N ASP A 36 7.46 21.68 7.59
CA ASP A 36 7.22 20.73 8.66
C ASP A 36 6.27 21.37 9.69
N PRO A 37 4.94 21.37 9.41
CA PRO A 37 3.94 21.89 10.32
C PRO A 37 3.99 21.17 11.66
N LYS A 38 4.17 21.91 12.74
CA LYS A 38 4.28 21.37 14.11
C LYS A 38 2.92 21.20 14.79
N ASP A 39 1.91 21.84 14.25
CA ASP A 39 0.56 21.84 14.78
C ASP A 39 -0.49 22.03 13.68
N GLU A 40 -1.76 21.95 14.07
CA GLU A 40 -2.89 22.08 13.17
C GLU A 40 -2.98 23.47 12.52
N GLN A 41 -2.46 24.53 13.15
CA GLN A 41 -2.49 25.88 12.58
C GLN A 41 -1.48 26.01 11.43
N GLU A 42 -0.25 25.52 11.63
CA GLU A 42 0.75 25.45 10.56
C GLU A 42 0.27 24.52 9.44
N GLY A 43 -0.35 23.39 9.78
CA GLY A 43 -0.98 22.48 8.82
C GLY A 43 -2.11 23.15 8.01
N GLN A 44 -2.91 23.99 8.65
CA GLN A 44 -3.95 24.79 7.99
C GLN A 44 -3.36 25.80 6.99
N LEU A 45 -2.21 26.41 7.29
CA LEU A 45 -1.52 27.29 6.34
C LEU A 45 -1.08 26.52 5.09
N LEU A 46 -0.53 25.31 5.27
CA LEU A 46 -0.17 24.42 4.17
C LEU A 46 -1.38 24.01 3.34
N PHE A 47 -2.48 23.64 4.01
CA PHE A 47 -3.75 23.33 3.38
C PHE A 47 -4.30 24.49 2.54
N SER A 48 -4.42 25.69 3.11
CA SER A 48 -4.93 26.87 2.41
C SER A 48 -4.02 27.25 1.23
N PHE A 49 -2.70 27.11 1.39
CA PHE A 49 -1.74 27.30 0.31
C PHE A 49 -1.99 26.32 -0.85
N PHE A 50 -2.07 25.01 -0.60
CA PHE A 50 -2.37 24.01 -1.63
C PHE A 50 -3.73 24.24 -2.28
N CYS A 51 -4.78 24.54 -1.50
CA CYS A 51 -6.11 24.83 -2.05
C CYS A 51 -6.11 26.04 -2.99
N LYS A 52 -5.37 27.10 -2.62
CA LYS A 52 -5.24 28.31 -3.44
C LYS A 52 -4.42 28.04 -4.70
N GLU A 53 -3.25 27.45 -4.55
CA GLU A 53 -2.32 27.17 -5.64
C GLU A 53 -2.80 26.04 -6.56
N LEU A 54 -3.75 25.20 -6.15
CA LEU A 54 -4.36 24.16 -7.00
C LEU A 54 -5.83 24.46 -7.36
N GLY A 55 -6.36 25.63 -6.98
CA GLY A 55 -7.72 26.03 -7.31
C GLY A 55 -8.81 25.05 -6.84
N MET A 56 -8.59 24.33 -5.74
CA MET A 56 -9.49 23.25 -5.29
C MET A 56 -10.73 23.76 -4.55
N GLY A 57 -10.69 25.00 -4.05
CA GLY A 57 -11.72 25.58 -3.19
C GLY A 57 -11.61 25.07 -1.75
N GLU A 58 -11.02 25.89 -0.89
CA GLU A 58 -10.72 25.56 0.51
C GLU A 58 -11.93 25.05 1.30
N ALA A 59 -13.08 25.71 1.17
CA ALA A 59 -14.32 25.31 1.85
C ALA A 59 -14.84 23.95 1.40
N ALA A 60 -14.75 23.64 0.10
CA ALA A 60 -15.20 22.36 -0.45
C ALA A 60 -14.32 21.21 0.04
N LEU A 61 -13.00 21.38 0.00
CA LEU A 61 -12.07 20.36 0.47
C LEU A 61 -12.14 20.18 2.00
N THR A 62 -12.34 21.26 2.75
CA THR A 62 -12.58 21.19 4.20
C THR A 62 -13.82 20.37 4.51
N HIS A 63 -14.92 20.64 3.81
CA HIS A 63 -16.17 19.89 3.98
C HIS A 63 -16.01 18.41 3.61
N TRP A 64 -15.32 18.12 2.50
CA TRP A 64 -14.99 16.76 2.10
C TRP A 64 -14.19 16.01 3.17
N ARG A 65 -13.08 16.59 3.63
CA ARG A 65 -12.18 15.98 4.63
C ARG A 65 -12.92 15.69 5.94
N ARG A 66 -13.70 16.66 6.43
CA ARG A 66 -14.56 16.46 7.62
C ARG A 66 -15.55 15.32 7.40
N SER A 67 -16.26 15.32 6.28
CA SER A 67 -17.25 14.27 5.96
C SER A 67 -16.61 12.89 5.78
N CYS A 68 -15.37 12.82 5.29
CA CYS A 68 -14.61 11.58 5.20
C CYS A 68 -14.25 11.07 6.58
N LEU A 69 -13.63 11.91 7.43
CA LEU A 69 -13.27 11.54 8.79
C LEU A 69 -14.49 11.11 9.62
N GLU A 70 -15.60 11.87 9.58
CA GLU A 70 -16.83 11.50 10.27
C GLU A 70 -17.37 10.12 9.82
N ARG A 71 -17.35 9.84 8.51
CA ARG A 71 -17.78 8.55 7.97
C ARG A 71 -16.81 7.42 8.33
N MET A 72 -15.50 7.66 8.32
CA MET A 72 -14.49 6.69 8.75
C MET A 72 -14.70 6.33 10.23
N THR A 73 -14.82 7.33 11.10
CA THR A 73 -15.06 7.15 12.54
C THR A 73 -16.38 6.43 12.78
N SER A 74 -17.47 6.84 12.14
CA SER A 74 -18.78 6.19 12.26
C SER A 74 -18.77 4.72 11.83
N ARG A 75 -17.91 4.37 10.88
CA ARG A 75 -17.77 3.00 10.35
C ARG A 75 -16.90 2.12 11.25
N TRP A 76 -15.73 2.63 11.64
CA TRP A 76 -14.64 1.82 12.18
C TRP A 76 -14.37 2.01 13.67
N CYS A 77 -14.90 3.06 14.29
CA CYS A 77 -14.71 3.36 15.72
C CYS A 77 -15.99 3.10 16.54
N ARG A 78 -16.77 2.07 16.18
CA ARG A 78 -17.96 1.69 16.96
C ARG A 78 -17.54 0.92 18.23
N PRO A 79 -18.32 1.00 19.32
CA PRO A 79 -18.04 0.22 20.53
C PRO A 79 -18.06 -1.29 20.26
N GLU A 80 -17.21 -2.02 20.99
CA GLU A 80 -17.13 -3.48 20.92
C GLU A 80 -18.50 -4.13 21.17
N GLY A 81 -18.97 -4.93 20.20
CA GLY A 81 -20.22 -5.71 20.30
C GLY A 81 -21.32 -5.34 19.30
N GLU A 82 -21.19 -4.22 18.57
CA GLU A 82 -22.16 -3.80 17.55
C GLU A 82 -21.78 -4.20 16.11
N HIS A 83 -20.75 -5.02 15.92
CA HIS A 83 -20.09 -5.24 14.62
C HIS A 83 -20.79 -6.25 13.69
N THR A 84 -22.08 -6.52 13.90
CA THR A 84 -22.82 -7.37 12.97
C THR A 84 -23.34 -6.53 11.82
N PHE A 85 -22.64 -6.56 10.68
CA PHE A 85 -23.02 -5.79 9.50
C PHE A 85 -23.86 -6.63 8.53
N THR A 86 -25.17 -6.46 8.54
CA THR A 86 -26.05 -7.02 7.51
C THR A 86 -25.98 -6.12 6.27
N HIS A 87 -25.16 -6.49 5.29
CA HIS A 87 -25.04 -5.76 4.02
C HIS A 87 -25.67 -6.54 2.87
N THR A 88 -26.61 -5.92 2.17
CA THR A 88 -27.17 -6.49 0.93
C THR A 88 -26.13 -6.33 -0.18
N LEU A 89 -25.17 -7.27 -0.30
CA LEU A 89 -24.27 -7.33 -1.43
C LEU A 89 -25.00 -7.86 -2.66
N GLY A 90 -25.25 -7.00 -3.64
CA GLY A 90 -25.82 -7.41 -4.92
C GLY A 90 -26.50 -6.27 -5.66
N ASN A 91 -26.83 -6.54 -6.92
CA ASN A 91 -27.70 -5.69 -7.73
C ASN A 91 -29.01 -5.46 -6.95
N PRO A 92 -29.57 -4.23 -6.86
CA PRO A 92 -30.85 -3.96 -6.17
C PRO A 92 -32.03 -4.84 -6.61
N THR A 93 -31.88 -5.56 -7.73
CA THR A 93 -32.84 -6.53 -8.26
C THR A 93 -32.69 -7.96 -7.68
N SER A 94 -31.56 -8.31 -7.07
CA SER A 94 -31.36 -9.62 -6.43
C SER A 94 -31.87 -9.61 -4.99
N LYS A 95 -32.79 -10.51 -4.67
CA LYS A 95 -33.39 -10.64 -3.32
C LYS A 95 -32.47 -11.33 -2.29
N GLU A 96 -31.24 -11.69 -2.66
CA GLU A 96 -30.29 -12.31 -1.74
C GLU A 96 -29.71 -11.27 -0.79
N LYS A 97 -30.28 -11.17 0.42
CA LYS A 97 -29.60 -10.54 1.55
C LYS A 97 -28.51 -11.48 2.04
N ARG A 98 -27.25 -11.14 1.75
CA ARG A 98 -26.10 -11.86 2.31
C ARG A 98 -25.73 -11.26 3.66
N ILE A 99 -25.64 -12.08 4.70
CA ILE A 99 -25.13 -11.63 5.98
C ILE A 99 -23.62 -11.79 5.93
N LEU A 100 -22.90 -10.69 5.80
CA LEU A 100 -21.46 -10.71 5.95
C LEU A 100 -21.12 -10.64 7.43
N ARG A 101 -20.34 -11.61 7.91
CA ARG A 101 -19.80 -11.57 9.27
C ARG A 101 -18.35 -11.15 9.19
N THR A 102 -17.96 -10.26 10.09
CA THR A 102 -16.56 -9.90 10.33
C THR A 102 -16.13 -10.63 11.59
N ARG A 103 -14.94 -11.22 11.58
CA ARG A 103 -14.37 -11.80 12.79
C ARG A 103 -14.08 -10.69 13.80
N PRO A 104 -14.47 -10.85 15.09
CA PRO A 104 -14.18 -9.86 16.11
C PRO A 104 -12.70 -9.47 16.16
N LEU A 105 -11.80 -10.46 16.10
CA LEU A 105 -10.35 -10.25 16.11
C LEU A 105 -9.86 -9.35 14.96
N ASP A 106 -10.32 -9.60 13.74
CA ASP A 106 -9.94 -8.82 12.57
C ASP A 106 -10.42 -7.37 12.67
N TYR A 107 -11.61 -7.14 13.25
CA TYR A 107 -12.13 -5.81 13.50
C TYR A 107 -11.36 -5.10 14.62
N THR A 108 -11.07 -5.78 15.73
CA THR A 108 -10.25 -5.24 16.82
C THR A 108 -8.86 -4.85 16.32
N PHE A 109 -8.21 -5.71 15.51
CA PHE A 109 -6.95 -5.39 14.87
C PHE A 109 -7.03 -4.11 14.03
N LEU A 110 -8.06 -3.97 13.19
CA LEU A 110 -8.23 -2.80 12.35
C LEU A 110 -8.49 -1.53 13.16
N GLN A 111 -9.38 -1.59 14.15
CA GLN A 111 -9.68 -0.48 15.04
C GLN A 111 -8.42 -0.03 15.80
N LYS A 112 -7.65 -0.97 16.35
CA LYS A 112 -6.40 -0.66 17.05
C LYS A 112 -5.34 -0.12 16.12
N SER A 113 -5.32 -0.53 14.86
CA SER A 113 -4.47 0.06 13.83
C SER A 113 -4.86 1.50 13.50
N ILE A 114 -6.16 1.82 13.46
CA ILE A 114 -6.64 3.21 13.31
C ILE A 114 -6.20 4.06 14.52
N GLU A 115 -6.44 3.56 15.73
CA GLU A 115 -6.14 4.28 16.97
C GLU A 115 -4.64 4.50 17.20
N ARG A 116 -3.81 3.48 16.91
CA ARG A 116 -2.41 3.44 17.35
C ARG A 116 -1.39 3.57 16.23
N LEU A 117 -1.73 3.11 15.03
CA LEU A 117 -0.89 3.24 13.83
C LEU A 117 -1.35 4.39 12.94
N LYS A 118 -2.34 5.20 13.39
CA LYS A 118 -2.93 6.33 12.65
C LYS A 118 -3.39 5.94 11.23
N LEU A 119 -3.82 4.69 11.07
CA LEU A 119 -4.34 4.15 9.83
C LEU A 119 -5.64 4.89 9.43
N LEU A 120 -5.77 5.25 8.15
CA LEU A 120 -7.03 5.72 7.58
C LEU A 120 -7.62 4.63 6.71
N VAL A 121 -8.89 4.32 6.91
CA VAL A 121 -9.61 3.28 6.17
C VAL A 121 -10.87 3.89 5.58
N SER A 122 -10.96 3.90 4.25
CA SER A 122 -12.09 4.48 3.53
C SER A 122 -13.43 3.90 4.02
N PRO A 123 -14.49 4.73 4.15
CA PRO A 123 -15.81 4.23 4.50
C PRO A 123 -16.44 3.41 3.36
N LEU A 124 -15.82 3.39 2.17
CA LEU A 124 -16.29 2.66 0.99
C LEU A 124 -15.90 1.18 0.99
N ILE A 125 -15.11 0.75 1.98
CA ILE A 125 -14.73 -0.65 2.13
C ILE A 125 -15.21 -1.22 3.46
N THR A 126 -15.24 -2.54 3.51
CA THR A 126 -15.60 -3.34 4.67
C THR A 126 -14.71 -4.56 4.73
N LEU A 127 -14.58 -5.14 5.91
CA LEU A 127 -13.84 -6.38 6.11
C LEU A 127 -14.83 -7.50 6.44
N CYS A 128 -14.85 -8.56 5.63
CA CYS A 128 -15.87 -9.60 5.74
C CYS A 128 -15.31 -10.98 5.41
N ASP A 129 -15.86 -12.02 6.04
CA ASP A 129 -15.58 -13.40 5.65
C ASP A 129 -16.07 -13.68 4.22
N PRO A 130 -15.37 -14.54 3.46
CA PRO A 130 -15.82 -14.94 2.13
C PRO A 130 -17.21 -15.61 2.21
N PRO A 131 -18.08 -15.41 1.21
CA PRO A 131 -19.42 -15.99 1.23
C PRO A 131 -19.36 -17.52 1.30
N GLU A 132 -20.16 -18.09 2.20
CA GLU A 132 -20.33 -19.54 2.37
C GLU A 132 -20.63 -20.19 1.00
N GLY A 133 -19.80 -21.16 0.59
CA GLY A 133 -19.97 -21.90 -0.67
C GLY A 133 -18.86 -21.70 -1.71
N LYS A 134 -17.96 -20.71 -1.56
CA LYS A 134 -16.69 -20.64 -2.33
C LYS A 134 -15.50 -21.16 -1.52
N HIS A 135 -15.64 -22.35 -0.92
CA HIS A 135 -14.55 -23.05 -0.23
C HIS A 135 -13.50 -23.68 -1.16
N ASN A 136 -13.42 -23.27 -2.43
CA ASN A 136 -12.51 -23.85 -3.40
C ASN A 136 -11.11 -23.22 -3.44
N SER A 137 -10.74 -22.37 -2.48
CA SER A 137 -9.36 -21.89 -2.40
C SER A 137 -8.61 -22.58 -1.27
N ILE A 138 -7.44 -23.07 -1.62
CA ILE A 138 -6.41 -23.72 -0.81
C ILE A 138 -5.78 -22.74 0.20
N HIS A 139 -6.36 -21.55 0.37
CA HIS A 139 -5.83 -20.44 1.16
C HIS A 139 -6.81 -20.07 2.27
N GLY A 140 -6.30 -20.06 3.49
CA GLY A 140 -7.04 -20.11 4.74
C GLY A 140 -8.24 -19.16 4.86
N SER A 141 -9.19 -19.61 5.67
CA SER A 141 -10.36 -18.88 6.14
C SER A 141 -9.95 -17.59 6.86
N SER A 142 -9.72 -16.50 6.12
CA SER A 142 -9.49 -15.17 6.71
C SER A 142 -10.37 -14.15 5.99
N SER A 143 -10.87 -13.18 6.74
CA SER A 143 -11.69 -12.11 6.19
C SER A 143 -10.90 -11.29 5.16
N ALA A 144 -11.59 -10.76 4.15
CA ALA A 144 -11.00 -9.92 3.10
C ALA A 144 -11.72 -8.58 2.98
N PHE A 145 -11.01 -7.58 2.48
CA PHE A 145 -11.58 -6.26 2.21
C PHE A 145 -12.47 -6.31 0.98
N HIS A 146 -13.66 -5.72 1.07
CA HIS A 146 -14.63 -5.63 -0.02
C HIS A 146 -15.18 -4.21 -0.13
N THR A 147 -15.55 -3.79 -1.33
CA THR A 147 -16.29 -2.55 -1.52
C THR A 147 -17.72 -2.68 -1.00
N ILE A 148 -18.25 -1.62 -0.37
CA ILE A 148 -19.67 -1.56 0.02
C ILE A 148 -20.53 -0.80 -1.00
N ALA A 149 -19.89 -0.03 -1.87
CA ALA A 149 -20.49 0.79 -2.89
C ALA A 149 -19.58 0.79 -4.13
N PRO A 150 -20.06 1.21 -5.30
CA PRO A 150 -19.19 1.41 -6.45
C PRO A 150 -18.03 2.34 -6.11
N VAL A 151 -16.81 1.94 -6.46
CA VAL A 151 -15.58 2.72 -6.29
C VAL A 151 -15.04 3.06 -7.67
N LYS A 152 -14.62 4.31 -7.87
CA LYS A 152 -14.02 4.77 -9.12
C LYS A 152 -12.50 4.59 -9.12
N ALA A 153 -11.93 4.42 -10.30
CA ALA A 153 -10.49 4.46 -10.48
C ALA A 153 -9.88 5.75 -9.89
N GLY A 154 -8.71 5.63 -9.26
CA GLY A 154 -8.02 6.73 -8.60
C GLY A 154 -8.52 7.05 -7.18
N MET A 155 -9.63 6.45 -6.73
CA MET A 155 -10.11 6.68 -5.37
C MET A 155 -9.21 6.05 -4.32
N PHE A 156 -9.02 6.79 -3.24
CA PHE A 156 -8.30 6.36 -2.05
C PHE A 156 -9.10 5.36 -1.21
N LEU A 157 -8.43 4.31 -0.74
CA LEU A 157 -9.03 3.23 0.02
C LEU A 157 -8.41 3.04 1.41
N LEU A 158 -7.10 3.18 1.55
CA LEU A 158 -6.39 2.91 2.80
C LEU A 158 -5.05 3.64 2.87
N SER A 159 -4.71 4.28 4.00
CA SER A 159 -3.48 5.04 4.22
C SER A 159 -2.84 4.55 5.50
N LEU A 160 -1.57 4.17 5.43
CA LEU A 160 -0.77 3.80 6.59
C LEU A 160 0.43 4.75 6.66
N PRO A 161 0.70 5.45 7.78
CA PRO A 161 1.93 6.22 7.90
C PRO A 161 3.15 5.31 7.65
N THR A 162 4.16 5.79 6.94
CA THR A 162 5.35 4.98 6.65
C THR A 162 6.07 4.57 7.94
N GLU A 163 6.00 5.38 9.00
CA GLU A 163 6.51 5.05 10.35
C GLU A 163 5.86 3.81 10.99
N ALA A 164 4.67 3.41 10.54
CA ALA A 164 3.99 2.22 11.04
C ALA A 164 4.42 0.93 10.32
N ALA A 165 5.17 1.02 9.23
CA ALA A 165 5.76 -0.15 8.60
C ALA A 165 6.93 -0.69 9.45
N LEU A 166 7.02 -2.01 9.58
CA LEU A 166 8.17 -2.64 10.19
C LEU A 166 9.20 -2.88 9.09
N MET A 167 10.35 -2.23 9.19
CA MET A 167 11.40 -2.30 8.17
C MET A 167 12.68 -2.87 8.77
N VAL A 168 13.37 -3.70 8.00
CA VAL A 168 14.75 -4.08 8.30
C VAL A 168 15.66 -3.09 7.61
N PRO A 169 16.57 -2.42 8.35
CA PRO A 169 17.54 -1.53 7.73
C PRO A 169 18.40 -2.32 6.74
N PRO A 170 18.88 -1.72 5.65
CA PRO A 170 19.74 -2.41 4.70
C PRO A 170 20.96 -2.94 5.45
N LEU A 171 21.11 -4.27 5.46
CA LEU A 171 22.29 -4.90 6.06
C LEU A 171 23.53 -4.33 5.35
N PRO A 172 24.56 -3.91 6.09
CA PRO A 172 25.85 -3.63 5.45
C PRO A 172 26.23 -4.89 4.66
N VAL A 173 26.81 -4.73 3.46
CA VAL A 173 27.21 -5.80 2.54
C VAL A 173 28.34 -6.64 3.15
N VAL A 174 28.07 -7.28 4.29
CA VAL A 174 29.04 -7.97 5.13
C VAL A 174 29.15 -9.43 4.72
N SER A 175 28.18 -9.96 3.98
CA SER A 175 28.29 -11.28 3.35
C SER A 175 28.11 -11.16 1.85
N GLY A 176 29.08 -11.64 1.08
CA GLY A 176 28.91 -11.90 -0.35
C GLY A 176 27.92 -13.05 -0.64
N ASP A 177 27.12 -13.44 0.36
CA ASP A 177 26.11 -14.49 0.29
C ASP A 177 24.69 -13.86 0.29
N PRO A 178 24.03 -13.81 -0.88
CA PRO A 178 22.69 -13.24 -0.98
C PRO A 178 21.63 -14.08 -0.24
N LEU A 179 21.83 -15.39 -0.08
CA LEU A 179 20.90 -16.27 0.64
C LEU A 179 21.00 -16.04 2.15
N LEU A 180 22.22 -15.87 2.68
CA LEU A 180 22.40 -15.48 4.08
C LEU A 180 21.70 -14.16 4.38
N SER A 181 21.96 -13.14 3.56
CA SER A 181 21.36 -11.81 3.71
C SER A 181 19.82 -11.86 3.66
N TYR A 182 19.28 -12.70 2.76
CA TYR A 182 17.84 -12.95 2.66
C TYR A 182 17.24 -13.54 3.94
N PHE A 183 17.87 -14.56 4.53
CA PHE A 183 17.36 -15.19 5.76
C PHE A 183 17.57 -14.30 7.00
N MET A 184 18.64 -13.50 7.03
CA MET A 184 18.85 -12.50 8.08
C MET A 184 17.73 -11.45 8.08
N ASN A 185 17.37 -10.89 6.92
CA ASN A 185 16.25 -9.95 6.84
C ASN A 185 14.92 -10.55 7.31
N ILE A 186 14.67 -11.84 7.03
CA ILE A 186 13.48 -12.51 7.55
C ILE A 186 13.54 -12.59 9.07
N GLU A 187 14.67 -13.01 9.62
CA GLU A 187 14.81 -13.17 11.07
C GLU A 187 14.77 -11.85 11.83
N ASP A 188 15.27 -10.76 11.25
CA ASP A 188 15.15 -9.45 11.87
C ASP A 188 13.68 -9.02 11.97
N LEU A 189 12.85 -9.31 10.96
CA LEU A 189 11.40 -9.10 11.05
C LEU A 189 10.76 -10.00 12.13
N ILE A 190 11.16 -11.28 12.21
CA ILE A 190 10.68 -12.18 13.27
C ILE A 190 11.07 -11.64 14.65
N ALA A 191 12.31 -11.18 14.82
CA ALA A 191 12.80 -10.64 16.07
C ALA A 191 12.02 -9.38 16.49
N GLN A 192 11.71 -8.48 15.54
CA GLN A 192 10.86 -7.31 15.80
C GLN A 192 9.47 -7.73 16.30
N LEU A 193 8.82 -8.70 15.65
CA LEU A 193 7.48 -9.17 16.07
C LEU A 193 7.49 -9.84 17.45
N LEU A 194 8.53 -10.64 17.75
CA LEU A 194 8.71 -11.26 19.06
C LEU A 194 8.99 -10.22 20.16
N ALA A 195 9.72 -9.15 19.86
CA ALA A 195 9.94 -8.04 20.79
C ALA A 195 8.64 -7.27 21.07
N ILE A 196 7.84 -6.97 20.04
CA ILE A 196 6.52 -6.33 20.19
C ILE A 196 5.58 -7.19 21.05
N GLU A 197 5.64 -8.51 20.91
CA GLU A 197 4.86 -9.43 21.74
C GLU A 197 5.26 -9.36 23.21
N GLU A 198 6.57 -9.35 23.50
CA GLU A 198 7.10 -9.24 24.87
C GLU A 198 6.73 -7.90 25.53
N GLU A 199 6.78 -6.81 24.77
CA GLU A 199 6.32 -5.48 25.20
C GLU A 199 4.80 -5.38 25.32
N GLY A 200 4.06 -6.41 24.89
CA GLY A 200 2.63 -6.40 24.73
C GLY A 200 1.87 -6.02 26.00
N GLU A 201 2.26 -6.54 27.16
CA GLU A 201 1.49 -6.33 28.39
C GLU A 201 2.35 -5.64 29.46
N VAL A 202 2.73 -4.38 29.21
CA VAL A 202 3.32 -3.57 30.28
C VAL A 202 2.20 -2.99 31.13
N LEU A 203 2.11 -3.43 32.38
CA LEU A 203 1.28 -2.81 33.42
C LEU A 203 1.63 -1.32 33.55
N GLY A 204 0.85 -0.46 32.88
CA GLY A 204 0.96 0.98 32.94
C GLY A 204 0.61 1.50 34.33
N SER A 205 1.49 2.30 34.90
CA SER A 205 1.45 2.86 36.26
C SER A 205 0.16 3.61 36.62
N ALA A 206 -0.14 3.62 37.93
CA ALA A 206 -0.99 4.52 38.73
C ALA A 206 -2.48 4.72 38.36
N ALA A 207 -2.92 4.44 37.14
CA ALA A 207 -4.32 4.66 36.70
C ALA A 207 -5.06 3.38 36.25
N GLY A 208 -4.47 2.19 36.43
CA GLY A 208 -5.16 0.91 36.22
C GLY A 208 -5.45 0.52 34.76
N GLY A 209 -4.79 1.16 33.77
CA GLY A 209 -4.91 0.81 32.36
C GLY A 209 -3.73 -0.04 31.87
N VAL A 210 -4.01 -1.08 31.10
CA VAL A 210 -2.98 -1.86 30.38
C VAL A 210 -2.55 -1.09 29.13
N THR A 211 -1.26 -0.76 29.04
CA THR A 211 -0.65 -0.15 27.86
C THR A 211 0.06 -1.23 27.05
N TYR A 212 -0.23 -1.29 25.75
CA TYR A 212 0.38 -2.25 24.84
C TYR A 212 1.23 -1.51 23.79
N SER A 213 2.26 -2.16 23.25
CA SER A 213 2.99 -1.68 22.06
C SER A 213 2.03 -1.32 20.91
N SER A 214 2.41 -0.36 20.05
CA SER A 214 1.57 0.14 18.95
C SER A 214 1.17 -0.98 17.99
N HIS A 215 2.07 -1.94 17.77
CA HIS A 215 1.91 -3.06 16.83
C HIS A 215 1.43 -4.36 17.49
N TYR A 216 1.14 -4.36 18.81
CA TYR A 216 0.74 -5.57 19.53
C TYR A 216 -0.43 -6.32 18.88
N HIS A 217 -1.47 -5.59 18.47
CA HIS A 217 -2.66 -6.18 17.84
C HIS A 217 -2.39 -6.70 16.42
N TYR A 218 -1.37 -6.17 15.74
CA TYR A 218 -0.89 -6.72 14.48
C TYR A 218 -0.23 -8.08 14.71
N VAL A 219 0.60 -8.22 15.75
CA VAL A 219 1.20 -9.51 16.12
C VAL A 219 0.13 -10.54 16.48
N LYS A 220 -0.87 -10.17 17.29
CA LYS A 220 -1.98 -11.07 17.63
C LYS A 220 -2.81 -11.47 16.41
N TYR A 221 -3.07 -10.53 15.50
CA TYR A 221 -3.67 -10.85 14.21
C TYR A 221 -2.85 -11.90 13.43
N LEU A 222 -1.52 -11.74 13.35
CA LEU A 222 -0.67 -12.72 12.68
C LEU A 222 -0.75 -14.10 13.34
N GLN A 223 -0.72 -14.18 14.68
CA GLN A 223 -0.74 -15.43 15.43
C GLN A 223 -2.09 -16.18 15.34
N GLU A 224 -3.20 -15.44 15.39
CA GLU A 224 -4.52 -16.04 15.56
C GLU A 224 -5.33 -16.13 14.26
N SER A 225 -5.12 -15.22 13.31
CA SER A 225 -5.88 -15.18 12.04
C SER A 225 -5.13 -15.77 10.85
N ILE A 226 -3.79 -15.84 10.87
CA ILE A 226 -3.01 -16.27 9.71
C ILE A 226 -2.70 -17.75 9.77
N VAL A 227 -3.15 -18.46 8.74
CA VAL A 227 -2.71 -19.82 8.44
C VAL A 227 -1.56 -19.70 7.44
N PRO A 228 -0.30 -20.02 7.84
CA PRO A 228 0.81 -19.89 6.92
C PRO A 228 0.67 -20.86 5.76
N CYS A 229 1.02 -20.39 4.56
CA CYS A 229 1.08 -21.26 3.40
C CYS A 229 2.29 -22.20 3.49
N LYS A 230 2.20 -23.33 2.79
CA LYS A 230 3.31 -24.28 2.68
C LYS A 230 4.39 -23.71 1.75
N ASN A 231 5.25 -22.86 2.30
CA ASN A 231 6.30 -22.19 1.54
C ASN A 231 7.41 -23.14 1.11
N LEU A 232 8.13 -22.73 0.07
CA LEU A 232 9.20 -23.49 -0.57
C LEU A 232 10.23 -24.10 0.44
N PRO A 233 10.76 -23.36 1.44
CA PRO A 233 11.74 -23.92 2.39
C PRO A 233 11.17 -25.02 3.31
N PHE A 234 9.87 -25.27 3.30
CA PHE A 234 9.19 -26.23 4.18
C PHE A 234 8.55 -27.39 3.44
N LEU A 235 8.75 -27.48 2.12
CA LEU A 235 8.41 -28.66 1.34
C LEU A 235 9.29 -29.83 1.74
N SER A 236 8.74 -31.04 1.68
CA SER A 236 9.58 -32.24 1.69
C SER A 236 10.39 -32.31 0.38
N GLU A 237 11.54 -32.99 0.43
CA GLU A 237 12.38 -33.19 -0.75
C GLU A 237 11.59 -33.82 -1.91
N LYS A 238 10.74 -34.81 -1.61
CA LYS A 238 9.84 -35.44 -2.58
C LYS A 238 8.88 -34.44 -3.24
N GLU A 239 8.32 -33.51 -2.48
CA GLU A 239 7.41 -32.48 -3.00
C GLU A 239 8.16 -31.46 -3.85
N LEU A 240 9.37 -31.09 -3.46
CA LEU A 240 10.24 -30.22 -4.24
C LEU A 240 10.60 -30.87 -5.59
N THR A 241 11.06 -32.13 -5.59
CA THR A 241 11.37 -32.88 -6.80
C THR A 241 10.15 -32.99 -7.71
N ALA A 242 8.97 -33.28 -7.15
CA ALA A 242 7.74 -33.34 -7.91
C ALA A 242 7.34 -32.00 -8.56
N LEU A 243 7.64 -30.86 -7.91
CA LEU A 243 7.37 -29.52 -8.45
C LEU A 243 8.38 -29.09 -9.52
N LEU A 244 9.65 -29.47 -9.38
CA LEU A 244 10.70 -29.11 -10.33
C LEU A 244 10.71 -29.99 -11.59
N GLY A 245 10.11 -31.19 -11.52
CA GLY A 245 10.06 -32.16 -12.61
C GLY A 245 11.40 -32.87 -12.88
N ASP A 246 11.36 -33.98 -13.61
CA ASP A 246 12.54 -34.83 -13.89
C ASP A 246 13.58 -34.21 -14.86
N GLY A 247 13.37 -32.96 -15.32
CA GLY A 247 14.16 -32.32 -16.37
C GLY A 247 14.83 -30.99 -15.98
N ALA A 248 14.65 -30.50 -14.75
CA ALA A 248 15.46 -29.40 -14.26
C ALA A 248 16.85 -29.94 -13.95
N GLU A 249 17.89 -29.52 -14.68
CA GLU A 249 19.27 -29.84 -14.31
C GLU A 249 19.47 -29.55 -12.82
N GLU A 250 19.75 -30.61 -12.06
CA GLU A 250 19.67 -30.66 -10.60
C GLU A 250 20.55 -29.64 -9.87
N SER A 251 21.40 -28.91 -10.59
CA SER A 251 22.45 -28.01 -10.10
C SER A 251 22.18 -26.51 -10.29
N GLU A 252 21.12 -26.08 -11.01
CA GLU A 252 20.91 -24.65 -11.31
C GLU A 252 19.58 -24.04 -10.82
N SER A 253 18.67 -24.82 -10.23
CA SER A 253 17.38 -24.26 -9.77
C SER A 253 17.55 -23.33 -8.55
N PRO A 254 17.18 -22.02 -8.64
CA PRO A 254 17.21 -21.12 -7.49
C PRO A 254 16.31 -21.59 -6.34
N ALA A 255 15.22 -22.29 -6.69
CA ALA A 255 14.30 -22.85 -5.71
C ALA A 255 14.94 -24.01 -4.91
N LYS A 256 15.69 -24.88 -5.58
CA LYS A 256 16.46 -25.94 -4.92
C LYS A 256 17.60 -25.36 -4.07
N ALA A 257 18.31 -24.34 -4.56
CA ALA A 257 19.37 -23.67 -3.81
C ALA A 257 18.85 -23.04 -2.50
N LEU A 258 17.70 -22.35 -2.54
CA LEU A 258 17.06 -21.80 -1.34
C LEU A 258 16.66 -22.90 -0.34
N TRP A 259 16.07 -23.99 -0.84
CA TRP A 259 15.67 -25.13 -0.03
C TRP A 259 16.88 -25.80 0.63
N GLU A 260 17.93 -26.09 -0.14
CA GLU A 260 19.16 -26.69 0.37
C GLU A 260 19.85 -25.79 1.38
N TYR A 261 19.88 -24.48 1.14
CA TYR A 261 20.44 -23.52 2.09
C TYR A 261 19.71 -23.57 3.44
N TYR A 262 18.37 -23.54 3.43
CA TYR A 262 17.57 -23.65 4.66
C TYR A 262 17.78 -24.99 5.40
N HIS A 263 17.84 -26.09 4.67
CA HIS A 263 17.91 -27.42 5.28
C HIS A 263 19.32 -27.86 5.68
N ARG A 264 20.34 -27.52 4.89
CA ARG A 264 21.73 -27.97 5.06
C ARG A 264 22.61 -26.90 5.71
N THR A 265 22.51 -25.64 5.27
CA THR A 265 23.35 -24.55 5.78
C THR A 265 22.80 -24.00 7.10
N LEU A 266 21.51 -23.67 7.16
CA LEU A 266 20.88 -23.17 8.39
C LEU A 266 20.54 -24.27 9.39
N GLY A 267 20.57 -25.55 8.98
CA GLY A 267 20.21 -26.67 9.83
C GLY A 267 18.76 -26.62 10.35
N ARG A 268 17.86 -25.90 9.66
CA ARG A 268 16.45 -25.71 10.04
C ARG A 268 16.25 -24.99 11.38
N ALA A 269 17.24 -24.22 11.84
CA ALA A 269 17.19 -23.44 13.06
C ALA A 269 17.31 -21.94 12.74
N PRO A 270 16.77 -21.04 13.59
CA PRO A 270 17.02 -19.62 13.47
C PRO A 270 18.52 -19.32 13.57
N LEU A 271 19.01 -18.38 12.77
CA LEU A 271 20.36 -17.81 12.80
C LEU A 271 20.61 -17.03 14.09
N SER A 272 19.64 -16.22 14.51
CA SER A 272 19.72 -15.31 15.63
C SER A 272 19.57 -16.04 16.96
N GLY A 273 20.52 -15.80 17.88
CA GLY A 273 20.43 -16.27 19.27
C GLY A 273 19.19 -15.74 19.97
N TYR A 274 18.84 -14.47 19.72
CA TYR A 274 17.64 -13.85 20.28
C TYR A 274 16.37 -14.62 19.89
N VAL A 275 16.18 -14.90 18.60
CA VAL A 275 14.99 -15.65 18.13
C VAL A 275 14.97 -17.05 18.72
N ARG A 276 16.10 -17.76 18.76
CA ARG A 276 16.18 -19.10 19.37
C ARG A 276 15.76 -19.09 20.84
N ASP A 277 16.31 -18.16 21.62
CA ASP A 277 16.07 -18.08 23.06
C ASP A 277 14.59 -17.76 23.35
N ARG A 278 13.99 -16.86 22.56
CA ARG A 278 12.57 -16.51 22.69
C ARG A 278 11.64 -17.66 22.36
N LEU A 279 11.89 -18.36 21.25
CA LEU A 279 11.08 -19.53 20.89
C LEU A 279 11.27 -20.68 21.88
N ALA A 280 12.47 -20.85 22.44
CA ALA A 280 12.73 -21.83 23.50
C ALA A 280 12.00 -21.48 24.81
N ALA A 281 11.94 -20.20 25.19
CA ALA A 281 11.16 -19.73 26.33
C ALA A 281 9.66 -20.02 26.13
N GLN A 282 9.12 -19.70 24.94
CA GLN A 282 7.74 -20.02 24.59
C GLN A 282 7.47 -21.54 24.67
N ALA A 283 8.38 -22.36 24.12
CA ALA A 283 8.28 -23.82 24.19
C ALA A 283 8.25 -24.36 25.63
N ALA A 284 9.00 -23.73 26.54
CA ALA A 284 9.02 -24.12 27.96
C ALA A 284 7.68 -23.81 28.66
N VAL A 285 6.99 -22.75 28.24
CA VAL A 285 5.66 -22.37 28.75
C VAL A 285 4.58 -23.27 28.18
N ASP A 286 4.58 -23.50 26.87
CA ASP A 286 3.54 -24.29 26.19
C ASP A 286 3.66 -25.80 26.47
N LEU A 287 4.89 -26.29 26.71
CA LEU A 287 5.20 -27.70 26.94
C LEU A 287 6.03 -27.90 28.23
N PRO A 288 5.46 -27.61 29.43
CA PRO A 288 6.21 -27.61 30.68
C PRO A 288 6.73 -29.00 31.08
N GLN A 289 6.05 -30.07 30.66
CA GLN A 289 6.40 -31.46 30.98
C GLN A 289 7.15 -32.20 29.86
N ALA A 290 7.38 -31.56 28.71
CA ALA A 290 8.08 -32.18 27.60
C ALA A 290 9.59 -32.32 27.88
N ASP A 291 10.19 -33.39 27.35
CA ASP A 291 11.64 -33.56 27.34
C ASP A 291 12.32 -32.56 26.37
N SER A 292 13.66 -32.53 26.40
CA SER A 292 14.45 -31.61 25.55
C SER A 292 14.17 -31.83 24.07
N ALA A 293 14.08 -33.08 23.63
CA ALA A 293 13.91 -33.40 22.20
C ALA A 293 12.53 -32.96 21.67
N ALA A 294 11.48 -33.13 22.48
CA ALA A 294 10.14 -32.65 22.15
C ALA A 294 10.07 -31.12 22.11
N ARG A 295 10.75 -30.42 23.05
CA ARG A 295 10.85 -28.95 23.02
C ARG A 295 11.62 -28.45 21.80
N ASP A 296 12.74 -29.07 21.45
CA ASP A 296 13.53 -28.70 20.27
C ASP A 296 12.71 -28.85 18.98
N LYS A 297 11.93 -29.94 18.88
CA LYS A 297 11.01 -30.15 17.75
C LYS A 297 9.91 -29.09 17.70
N TYR A 298 9.41 -28.66 18.86
CA TYR A 298 8.41 -27.59 18.95
C TYR A 298 8.99 -26.23 18.54
N VAL A 299 10.20 -25.89 19.01
CA VAL A 299 10.94 -24.67 18.60
C VAL A 299 11.14 -24.64 17.09
N GLN A 300 11.55 -25.76 16.47
CA GLN A 300 11.65 -25.85 15.01
C GLN A 300 10.30 -25.63 14.32
N SER A 301 9.20 -26.10 14.90
CA SER A 301 7.86 -25.88 14.36
C SER A 301 7.44 -24.42 14.45
N LEU A 302 7.65 -23.76 15.60
CA LEU A 302 7.38 -22.34 15.79
C LEU A 302 8.23 -21.47 14.85
N SER A 303 9.51 -21.80 14.72
CA SER A 303 10.42 -21.14 13.79
C SER A 303 9.87 -21.22 12.37
N ARG A 304 9.53 -22.42 11.89
CA ARG A 304 8.95 -22.60 10.54
C ARG A 304 7.65 -21.82 10.35
N TRP A 305 6.81 -21.76 11.38
CA TRP A 305 5.59 -20.96 11.34
C TRP A 305 5.91 -19.48 11.14
N TRP A 306 6.83 -18.92 11.93
CA TRP A 306 7.24 -17.50 11.81
C TRP A 306 7.86 -17.17 10.45
N TYR A 307 8.81 -17.97 9.96
CA TYR A 307 9.33 -17.77 8.61
C TYR A 307 8.21 -17.84 7.57
N SER A 308 7.26 -18.77 7.71
CA SER A 308 6.16 -18.90 6.76
C SER A 308 5.25 -17.66 6.75
N VAL A 309 4.98 -17.10 7.93
CA VAL A 309 4.22 -15.84 8.05
C VAL A 309 4.95 -14.72 7.33
N ILE A 310 6.23 -14.48 7.66
CA ILE A 310 7.01 -13.40 7.04
C ILE A 310 7.11 -13.58 5.52
N LEU A 311 7.41 -14.79 5.04
CA LEU A 311 7.51 -15.08 3.61
C LEU A 311 6.22 -14.79 2.84
N SER A 312 5.06 -14.95 3.49
CA SER A 312 3.75 -14.76 2.87
C SER A 312 3.18 -13.34 2.97
N ARG A 313 3.74 -12.50 3.84
CA ARG A 313 3.17 -11.17 4.18
C ARG A 313 4.10 -10.00 3.91
N ARG A 314 5.42 -10.24 3.85
CA ARG A 314 6.36 -9.15 3.62
C ARG A 314 6.17 -8.51 2.24
N SER A 315 6.37 -7.20 2.19
CA SER A 315 6.56 -6.45 0.96
C SER A 315 8.06 -6.35 0.65
N GLY A 316 8.43 -6.63 -0.59
CA GLY A 316 9.82 -6.69 -1.01
C GLY A 316 10.63 -7.72 -0.20
N SER A 317 11.86 -7.35 0.15
CA SER A 317 12.79 -8.21 0.88
C SER A 317 12.83 -7.94 2.40
N SER A 318 12.28 -6.82 2.88
CA SER A 318 12.62 -6.29 4.20
C SER A 318 11.50 -5.58 4.96
N MET A 319 10.23 -5.61 4.49
CA MET A 319 9.17 -4.81 5.10
C MET A 319 7.91 -5.61 5.42
N LEU A 320 7.27 -5.31 6.55
CA LEU A 320 5.88 -5.67 6.83
C LEU A 320 5.04 -4.39 6.85
N LEU A 321 3.89 -4.45 6.19
CA LEU A 321 2.96 -3.32 6.08
C LEU A 321 1.64 -3.70 6.77
N PRO A 322 1.49 -3.43 8.08
CA PRO A 322 0.27 -3.78 8.81
C PRO A 322 -1.00 -3.37 8.06
N VAL A 323 -1.98 -4.27 8.00
CA VAL A 323 -3.27 -4.13 7.31
C VAL A 323 -3.17 -4.20 5.78
N LEU A 324 -2.17 -3.59 5.15
CA LEU A 324 -1.94 -3.71 3.71
C LEU A 324 -1.57 -5.15 3.32
N ASP A 325 -0.79 -5.83 4.16
CA ASP A 325 -0.42 -7.23 3.99
C ASP A 325 -1.60 -8.22 4.10
N LYS A 326 -2.80 -7.75 4.50
CA LYS A 326 -4.04 -8.53 4.52
C LYS A 326 -4.74 -8.57 3.14
N LEU A 327 -4.41 -7.64 2.24
CA LEU A 327 -5.00 -7.60 0.90
C LEU A 327 -4.57 -8.83 0.10
N ASN A 328 -5.51 -9.53 -0.52
CA ASN A 328 -5.21 -10.74 -1.27
C ASN A 328 -4.60 -10.45 -2.64
N HIS A 329 -3.88 -11.45 -3.16
CA HIS A 329 -3.37 -11.43 -4.51
C HIS A 329 -4.49 -11.64 -5.54
N SER A 330 -4.45 -10.84 -6.61
CA SER A 330 -5.12 -11.17 -7.86
C SER A 330 -4.13 -10.99 -9.03
N PRO A 331 -4.12 -11.88 -10.03
CA PRO A 331 -3.40 -11.63 -11.27
C PRO A 331 -3.98 -10.41 -12.02
N ASN A 332 -5.27 -10.11 -11.78
CA ASN A 332 -5.92 -8.90 -12.28
C ASN A 332 -6.25 -7.99 -11.08
N PRO A 333 -5.25 -7.32 -10.49
CA PRO A 333 -5.47 -6.50 -9.30
C PRO A 333 -6.44 -5.37 -9.62
N ASN A 334 -7.16 -4.89 -8.62
CA ASN A 334 -7.98 -3.69 -8.73
C ASN A 334 -7.43 -2.53 -7.93
N CYS A 335 -6.36 -2.76 -7.16
CA CYS A 335 -5.68 -1.76 -6.38
C CYS A 335 -4.16 -1.87 -6.53
N TYR A 336 -3.49 -0.79 -6.19
CA TYR A 336 -2.04 -0.69 -6.01
C TYR A 336 -1.79 0.29 -4.87
N TYR A 337 -0.64 0.17 -4.21
CA TYR A 337 -0.22 1.16 -3.24
C TYR A 337 1.03 1.89 -3.71
N THR A 338 1.11 3.16 -3.35
CA THR A 338 2.33 3.97 -3.47
C THR A 338 2.94 4.11 -2.09
N MET A 339 4.26 4.26 -2.03
CA MET A 339 4.97 4.48 -0.79
C MET A 339 5.91 5.66 -0.97
N SER A 340 5.75 6.64 -0.09
CA SER A 340 6.66 7.77 -0.01
C SER A 340 7.56 7.51 1.20
N PHE A 341 8.86 7.49 0.97
CA PHE A 341 9.84 7.36 2.04
C PHE A 341 10.31 8.75 2.45
N ALA A 342 10.84 8.90 3.65
CA ALA A 342 11.78 9.98 3.94
C ALA A 342 13.12 9.25 4.20
N PRO A 343 14.19 9.47 3.41
CA PRO A 343 15.46 8.83 3.67
C PRO A 343 15.97 9.37 5.01
N GLU A 344 15.86 8.56 6.06
CA GLU A 344 16.57 8.83 7.30
C GLU A 344 18.05 8.57 7.06
N GLY A 345 18.87 9.63 7.18
CA GLY A 345 20.32 9.49 7.34
C GLY A 345 21.18 9.85 6.15
N ASP A 346 20.63 10.12 4.96
CA ASP A 346 21.43 10.58 3.82
C ASP A 346 21.26 12.08 3.58
N LYS A 347 22.17 12.88 4.17
CA LYS A 347 22.15 14.35 4.07
C LYS A 347 22.36 14.87 2.65
N ASP A 348 22.89 14.06 1.75
CA ASP A 348 23.14 14.43 0.37
C ASP A 348 21.97 14.05 -0.57
N HIS A 349 21.02 13.22 -0.12
CA HIS A 349 19.81 12.81 -0.85
C HIS A 349 18.49 13.18 -0.15
N SER A 350 18.53 14.03 0.88
CA SER A 350 17.36 14.49 1.65
C SER A 350 16.37 15.33 0.82
N GLU A 351 16.69 15.66 -0.42
CA GLU A 351 15.83 16.43 -1.32
C GLU A 351 14.85 15.54 -2.13
N ASP A 352 14.80 14.21 -1.97
CA ASP A 352 14.23 13.33 -3.01
C ASP A 352 13.10 12.33 -2.66
N ALA A 353 12.44 12.38 -1.49
CA ALA A 353 11.45 11.32 -1.20
C ALA A 353 10.05 11.76 -0.72
N PHE A 354 9.89 12.97 -0.17
CA PHE A 354 8.58 13.53 0.13
C PHE A 354 8.34 14.85 -0.63
N CYS A 355 7.28 14.87 -1.43
CA CYS A 355 7.02 15.89 -2.44
C CYS A 355 5.62 16.49 -2.37
N GLY A 356 5.36 17.47 -3.23
CA GLY A 356 4.04 18.09 -3.34
C GLY A 356 2.92 17.10 -3.68
N ILE A 357 3.21 16.02 -4.44
CA ILE A 357 2.22 14.96 -4.73
C ILE A 357 1.85 14.22 -3.45
N ASP A 358 2.79 13.97 -2.54
CA ASP A 358 2.51 13.24 -1.30
C ASP A 358 1.66 14.09 -0.35
N VAL A 359 1.93 15.41 -0.27
CA VAL A 359 1.04 16.34 0.45
C VAL A 359 -0.35 16.33 -0.17
N PHE A 360 -0.44 16.33 -1.50
CA PHE A 360 -1.71 16.29 -2.21
C PHE A 360 -2.49 14.98 -1.95
N ASP A 361 -1.82 13.84 -1.96
CA ASP A 361 -2.43 12.55 -1.64
C ASP A 361 -2.88 12.50 -0.17
N ASN A 362 -2.08 13.02 0.77
CA ASN A 362 -2.46 13.19 2.19
C ASN A 362 -3.72 14.07 2.35
N LEU A 363 -3.81 15.16 1.58
CA LEU A 363 -4.97 16.05 1.58
C LEU A 363 -6.25 15.32 1.16
N LEU A 364 -6.18 14.53 0.08
CA LEU A 364 -7.31 13.77 -0.44
C LEU A 364 -7.70 12.58 0.43
N ALA A 365 -6.71 11.91 1.02
CA ALA A 365 -6.89 10.76 1.93
C ALA A 365 -7.56 11.15 3.26
N GLY A 366 -7.53 12.45 3.61
CA GLY A 366 -8.11 12.94 4.87
C GLY A 366 -7.14 12.88 6.05
N VAL A 367 -5.84 12.79 5.81
CA VAL A 367 -4.78 12.83 6.85
C VAL A 367 -4.92 14.11 7.68
N PRO A 368 -4.86 14.06 9.03
CA PRO A 368 -4.91 15.24 9.89
C PRO A 368 -3.96 16.37 9.44
N LEU A 369 -4.36 17.63 9.66
CA LEU A 369 -3.65 18.78 9.07
C LEU A 369 -2.21 18.92 9.58
N ASP A 370 -1.99 18.60 10.86
CA ASP A 370 -0.71 18.53 11.54
C ASP A 370 0.18 17.37 11.04
N LEU A 371 -0.36 16.45 10.24
CA LEU A 371 0.35 15.29 9.70
C LEU A 371 0.47 15.31 8.17
N LEU A 372 0.13 16.44 7.50
CA LEU A 372 0.12 16.51 6.03
C LEU A 372 1.48 16.29 5.38
N THR A 373 2.57 16.45 6.13
CA THR A 373 3.94 16.28 5.66
C THR A 373 4.58 14.98 6.15
N VAL A 374 3.81 14.16 6.89
CA VAL A 374 4.23 12.81 7.25
C VAL A 374 4.10 11.93 6.01
N PRO A 375 5.11 11.09 5.69
CA PRO A 375 5.01 10.12 4.61
C PRO A 375 3.98 9.04 4.92
N TYR A 376 3.13 8.74 3.92
CA TYR A 376 2.11 7.70 4.00
C TYR A 376 2.26 6.72 2.83
N ILE A 377 1.81 5.50 3.08
CA ILE A 377 1.58 4.45 2.10
C ILE A 377 0.10 4.50 1.75
N HIS A 378 -0.22 4.86 0.52
CA HIS A 378 -1.60 5.04 0.06
C HIS A 378 -2.02 3.93 -0.89
N LEU A 379 -3.15 3.28 -0.60
CA LEU A 379 -3.83 2.31 -1.48
C LEU A 379 -4.87 3.03 -2.33
N PHE A 380 -4.76 2.86 -3.65
CA PHE A 380 -5.67 3.43 -4.63
C PHE A 380 -6.32 2.34 -5.49
N ALA A 381 -7.54 2.60 -5.93
CA ALA A 381 -8.18 1.82 -7.00
C ALA A 381 -7.51 2.12 -8.35
N ILE A 382 -7.17 1.09 -9.15
CA ILE A 382 -6.68 1.27 -10.54
C ILE A 382 -7.78 1.21 -11.58
N ARG A 383 -8.94 0.69 -11.22
CA ARG A 383 -10.11 0.57 -12.09
C ARG A 383 -11.39 0.78 -11.28
N ASP A 384 -12.48 1.00 -12.00
CA ASP A 384 -13.80 0.99 -11.40
C ASP A 384 -14.11 -0.40 -10.80
N MET A 385 -14.70 -0.40 -9.61
CA MET A 385 -15.15 -1.59 -8.88
C MET A 385 -16.63 -1.46 -8.57
N GLN A 386 -17.37 -2.54 -8.73
CA GLN A 386 -18.75 -2.67 -8.28
C GLN A 386 -18.80 -2.88 -6.76
N ALA A 387 -19.97 -2.66 -6.16
CA ALA A 387 -20.21 -3.00 -4.75
C ALA A 387 -20.08 -4.52 -4.55
N GLY A 388 -19.38 -4.92 -3.49
CA GLY A 388 -19.10 -6.32 -3.15
C GLY A 388 -17.90 -6.94 -3.85
N GLU A 389 -17.16 -6.17 -4.67
CA GLU A 389 -15.88 -6.64 -5.19
C GLU A 389 -14.84 -6.68 -4.06
N GLU A 390 -14.04 -7.74 -4.03
CA GLU A 390 -12.90 -7.88 -3.14
C GLU A 390 -11.76 -6.92 -3.56
N ILE A 391 -11.12 -6.27 -2.59
CA ILE A 391 -9.96 -5.42 -2.79
C ILE A 391 -8.71 -6.30 -2.90
N THR A 392 -8.02 -6.21 -4.03
CA THR A 392 -6.89 -7.08 -4.36
C THR A 392 -5.71 -6.30 -4.92
N ILE A 393 -4.51 -6.80 -4.64
CA ILE A 393 -3.23 -6.25 -5.14
C ILE A 393 -2.46 -7.33 -5.91
N SER A 394 -1.39 -6.92 -6.59
CA SER A 394 -0.42 -7.88 -7.12
C SER A 394 0.71 -8.07 -6.12
N TYR A 395 1.07 -9.33 -5.80
CA TYR A 395 2.21 -9.63 -4.92
C TYR A 395 3.53 -9.66 -5.68
N GLY A 396 3.49 -9.78 -7.01
CA GLY A 396 4.65 -9.72 -7.89
C GLY A 396 4.45 -8.71 -9.01
N SER A 397 5.48 -8.52 -9.83
CA SER A 397 5.35 -7.82 -11.11
C SER A 397 4.26 -8.52 -11.93
N PRO A 398 3.22 -7.82 -12.41
CA PRO A 398 2.20 -8.45 -13.24
C PRO A 398 2.88 -9.06 -14.47
N HIS A 399 2.46 -10.27 -14.85
CA HIS A 399 2.92 -10.90 -16.08
C HIS A 399 2.83 -9.92 -17.25
N ASP A 400 3.87 -9.88 -18.09
CA ASP A 400 3.99 -9.04 -19.31
C ASP A 400 2.78 -9.11 -20.26
N SER A 401 1.89 -10.09 -20.08
CA SER A 401 0.69 -10.31 -20.87
C SER A 401 -0.54 -9.49 -20.43
N LEU A 402 -0.55 -8.89 -19.25
CA LEU A 402 -1.72 -8.16 -18.71
C LEU A 402 -1.80 -6.70 -19.14
N TYR A 403 -0.65 -6.13 -19.47
CA TYR A 403 -0.53 -4.90 -20.23
C TYR A 403 0.41 -5.26 -21.38
N PRO A 404 -0.09 -5.51 -22.61
CA PRO A 404 0.83 -5.75 -23.72
C PRO A 404 1.83 -4.58 -23.72
N PRO A 405 3.15 -4.84 -23.72
CA PRO A 405 4.09 -3.76 -23.96
C PRO A 405 3.59 -3.07 -25.21
N ALA A 406 3.39 -1.75 -25.17
CA ALA A 406 3.11 -1.00 -26.38
C ALA A 406 4.18 -1.43 -27.37
N SER A 407 3.79 -2.20 -28.39
CA SER A 407 4.73 -2.88 -29.27
C SER A 407 5.70 -1.85 -29.82
N ARG A 408 6.89 -1.76 -29.21
CA ARG A 408 8.06 -1.21 -29.87
C ARG A 408 8.49 -2.27 -30.88
N GLN A 409 7.69 -2.44 -31.93
CA GLN A 409 8.31 -2.62 -33.23
C GLN A 409 8.94 -1.27 -33.54
N LEU A 410 10.18 -1.09 -33.06
CA LEU A 410 11.08 -0.10 -33.63
C LEU A 410 11.09 -0.39 -35.13
N PRO A 411 10.63 0.53 -35.99
CA PRO A 411 10.80 0.35 -37.41
C PRO A 411 12.30 0.30 -37.67
N THR A 412 12.77 -0.79 -38.27
CA THR A 412 14.12 -0.85 -38.82
C THR A 412 14.33 0.40 -39.69
N PRO A 413 15.39 1.17 -39.47
CA PRO A 413 15.56 2.45 -40.15
C PRO A 413 15.84 2.20 -41.63
N THR A 414 14.82 2.33 -42.48
CA THR A 414 15.03 2.58 -43.90
C THR A 414 15.55 4.00 -44.06
N LYS A 415 16.78 4.08 -44.56
CA LYS A 415 17.47 5.33 -44.88
C LYS A 415 16.60 6.22 -45.77
N GLY A 416 16.28 7.41 -45.28
CA GLY A 416 15.95 8.56 -46.11
C GLY A 416 14.49 8.97 -46.15
N SER A 417 14.01 9.62 -45.08
CA SER A 417 13.12 10.77 -45.20
C SER A 417 13.15 11.55 -43.89
N THR A 418 13.40 12.85 -43.98
CA THR A 418 13.26 13.83 -42.90
C THR A 418 11.80 14.20 -42.79
N GLU A 419 11.03 13.49 -41.96
CA GLU A 419 9.73 13.94 -41.49
C GLU A 419 9.78 14.09 -39.97
N SER A 420 9.14 15.16 -39.47
CA SER A 420 9.23 15.65 -38.10
C SER A 420 8.67 14.63 -37.09
N TYR A 421 9.40 14.43 -36.00
CA TYR A 421 9.08 13.58 -34.87
C TYR A 421 7.70 13.89 -34.22
N ASP A 422 7.13 15.07 -34.51
CA ASP A 422 5.83 15.53 -34.00
C ASP A 422 4.63 14.94 -34.75
N GLU A 423 4.76 14.54 -36.02
CA GLU A 423 3.64 13.96 -36.79
C GLU A 423 3.46 12.45 -36.52
N LEU A 424 4.54 11.75 -36.14
CA LEU A 424 4.51 10.33 -35.77
C LEU A 424 3.83 10.05 -34.41
N LEU A 425 3.80 11.03 -33.50
CA LEU A 425 3.11 10.91 -32.21
C LEU A 425 1.58 11.08 -32.32
N GLN A 426 1.07 11.67 -33.41
CA GLN A 426 -0.38 11.86 -33.59
C GLN A 426 -1.10 10.64 -34.20
N GLY A 427 -0.38 9.69 -34.82
CA GLY A 427 -0.98 8.61 -35.61
C GLY A 427 -1.19 7.25 -34.91
N MET A 428 -0.65 7.02 -33.71
CA MET A 428 -0.57 5.66 -33.13
C MET A 428 -1.64 5.28 -32.10
N PHE A 429 -2.61 6.16 -31.79
CA PHE A 429 -3.68 5.89 -30.81
C PHE A 429 -5.06 5.79 -31.46
N HIS A 430 -5.29 4.71 -32.22
CA HIS A 430 -6.61 4.33 -32.69
C HIS A 430 -6.93 2.87 -32.32
N ALA A 431 -7.33 2.69 -31.05
CA ALA A 431 -8.18 1.59 -30.60
C ALA A 431 -9.41 2.21 -29.89
N PRO A 432 -10.61 1.62 -30.04
CA PRO A 432 -11.86 2.29 -29.69
C PRO A 432 -12.06 2.28 -28.16
N ASN A 433 -12.31 3.45 -27.58
CA ASN A 433 -12.51 3.75 -26.16
C ASN A 433 -11.24 3.92 -25.31
N SER A 434 -10.22 4.62 -25.83
CA SER A 434 -9.08 5.07 -25.01
C SER A 434 -9.49 6.24 -24.09
N VAL A 435 -8.85 6.34 -22.93
CA VAL A 435 -8.98 7.46 -21.98
C VAL A 435 -8.77 8.82 -22.66
N GLU A 436 -8.03 8.87 -23.76
CA GLU A 436 -7.87 10.08 -24.58
C GLU A 436 -9.14 10.52 -25.32
N GLU A 437 -10.04 9.62 -25.69
CA GLU A 437 -11.30 9.96 -26.36
C GLU A 437 -12.29 10.61 -25.38
N ILE A 438 -12.22 10.23 -24.10
CA ILE A 438 -12.91 10.89 -22.99
C ILE A 438 -12.33 12.28 -22.73
N LEU A 439 -11.01 12.45 -22.92
CA LEU A 439 -10.30 13.71 -22.69
C LEU A 439 -10.40 14.68 -23.88
N ARG A 440 -10.50 14.20 -25.13
CA ARG A 440 -10.46 15.02 -26.36
C ARG A 440 -11.69 15.91 -26.61
N ASN A 441 -12.80 15.73 -25.89
CA ASN A 441 -14.02 16.49 -26.15
C ASN A 441 -14.22 17.69 -25.20
N LYS A 442 -13.83 18.85 -25.75
CA LYS A 442 -14.06 20.27 -25.38
C LYS A 442 -13.30 20.82 -24.16
N LEU A 443 -12.64 21.95 -24.44
CA LEU A 443 -11.82 22.75 -23.54
C LEU A 443 -12.60 23.21 -22.31
N HIS A 444 -11.99 23.04 -21.14
CA HIS A 444 -12.49 23.38 -19.78
C HIS A 444 -13.35 22.27 -19.15
N GLN A 445 -12.92 21.77 -17.97
CA GLN A 445 -13.80 21.00 -17.10
C GLN A 445 -14.76 21.98 -16.41
N GLU A 446 -15.84 22.30 -17.11
CA GLU A 446 -16.89 23.24 -16.69
C GLU A 446 -17.73 22.64 -15.54
N VAL A 447 -17.42 23.01 -14.32
CA VAL A 447 -18.19 22.72 -13.11
C VAL A 447 -19.58 23.35 -13.16
N HIS A 448 -19.80 24.39 -13.95
CA HIS A 448 -21.13 24.99 -14.10
C HIS A 448 -22.09 24.14 -14.95
N THR A 449 -21.61 23.17 -15.73
CA THR A 449 -22.47 22.28 -16.52
C THR A 449 -22.73 20.95 -15.80
N ALA A 450 -23.91 20.36 -15.98
CA ALA A 450 -24.24 19.06 -15.40
C ALA A 450 -23.25 17.95 -15.84
N GLU A 451 -22.76 18.06 -17.07
CA GLU A 451 -21.83 17.11 -17.67
C GLU A 451 -20.41 17.25 -17.08
N GLY A 452 -19.92 18.48 -16.87
CA GLY A 452 -18.63 18.69 -16.21
C GLY A 452 -18.66 18.39 -14.71
N LYS A 453 -19.78 18.65 -14.01
CA LYS A 453 -19.99 18.14 -12.63
C LYS A 453 -19.93 16.61 -12.58
N ALA A 454 -20.58 15.92 -13.52
CA ALA A 454 -20.54 14.47 -13.59
C ALA A 454 -19.12 13.95 -13.88
N ARG A 455 -18.35 14.63 -14.74
CA ARG A 455 -16.93 14.31 -15.01
C ARG A 455 -16.05 14.48 -13.78
N TRP A 456 -16.18 15.59 -13.05
CA TRP A 456 -15.47 15.83 -11.79
C TRP A 456 -15.80 14.77 -10.73
N GLN A 457 -17.10 14.50 -10.56
CA GLN A 457 -17.57 13.45 -9.66
C GLN A 457 -17.06 12.06 -10.05
N THR A 458 -16.91 11.77 -11.35
CA THR A 458 -16.47 10.47 -11.87
C THR A 458 -14.95 10.31 -11.81
N GLN A 459 -14.18 11.36 -12.11
CA GLN A 459 -12.73 11.31 -12.22
C GLN A 459 -12.01 11.57 -10.89
N TRP A 460 -12.60 12.39 -10.02
CA TRP A 460 -11.95 12.87 -8.79
C TRP A 460 -12.80 12.61 -7.53
N GLY A 461 -14.04 12.15 -7.66
CA GLY A 461 -14.91 11.81 -6.52
C GLY A 461 -15.56 13.01 -5.83
N PHE A 462 -15.29 14.24 -6.28
CA PHE A 462 -15.90 15.47 -5.78
C PHE A 462 -16.16 16.46 -6.91
N ILE A 463 -17.00 17.47 -6.66
CA ILE A 463 -17.29 18.57 -7.59
C ILE A 463 -16.76 19.87 -6.98
N PRO A 464 -15.81 20.59 -7.62
CA PRO A 464 -15.32 21.87 -7.13
C PRO A 464 -16.43 22.94 -7.08
N ALA A 465 -16.20 24.07 -6.41
CA ALA A 465 -17.18 25.16 -6.36
C ALA A 465 -17.18 26.05 -7.63
N THR A 466 -16.08 26.03 -8.38
CA THR A 466 -15.84 26.84 -9.58
C THR A 466 -15.11 26.00 -10.62
N ASP A 467 -15.17 26.38 -11.89
CA ASP A 467 -14.41 25.67 -12.94
C ASP A 467 -12.92 25.60 -12.62
N SER A 468 -12.27 24.54 -13.09
CA SER A 468 -10.82 24.42 -13.02
C SER A 468 -10.17 25.64 -13.68
N LEU A 469 -9.30 26.33 -12.96
CA LEU A 469 -8.46 27.39 -13.52
C LEU A 469 -7.42 26.83 -14.52
N TYR A 470 -7.26 25.49 -14.56
CA TYR A 470 -6.27 24.79 -15.35
C TYR A 470 -6.83 24.29 -16.67
N SER A 471 -6.04 24.45 -17.74
CA SER A 471 -6.39 23.90 -19.04
C SER A 471 -6.26 22.38 -19.02
N GLU A 472 -6.92 21.71 -19.97
CA GLU A 472 -6.79 20.28 -20.17
C GLU A 472 -5.32 19.84 -20.33
N LYS A 473 -4.49 20.70 -20.95
CA LYS A 473 -3.05 20.47 -21.09
C LYS A 473 -2.33 20.44 -19.74
N ASP A 474 -2.69 21.35 -18.83
CA ASP A 474 -2.09 21.42 -17.49
C ASP A 474 -2.48 20.20 -16.64
N LEU A 475 -3.75 19.78 -16.75
CA LEU A 475 -4.24 18.57 -16.09
C LEU A 475 -3.62 17.29 -16.69
N ARG A 476 -3.38 17.26 -18.01
CA ARG A 476 -2.66 16.17 -18.68
C ARG A 476 -1.21 16.06 -18.18
N VAL A 477 -0.50 17.19 -18.06
CA VAL A 477 0.87 17.22 -17.51
C VAL A 477 0.90 16.71 -16.08
N VAL A 478 -0.04 17.12 -15.24
CA VAL A 478 -0.12 16.61 -13.86
C VAL A 478 -0.49 15.13 -13.83
N SER A 479 -1.45 14.69 -14.64
CA SER A 479 -1.82 13.29 -14.73
C SER A 479 -0.70 12.42 -15.30
N SER A 480 0.10 12.93 -16.24
CA SER A 480 1.26 12.24 -16.80
C SER A 480 2.39 12.19 -15.80
N ILE A 481 2.66 13.27 -15.05
CA ILE A 481 3.66 13.28 -13.96
C ILE A 481 3.25 12.33 -12.83
N VAL A 482 1.97 12.33 -12.44
CA VAL A 482 1.43 11.41 -11.43
C VAL A 482 1.51 9.97 -11.93
N ALA A 483 1.16 9.70 -13.19
CA ALA A 483 1.25 8.38 -13.79
C ALA A 483 2.71 7.92 -13.98
N GLU A 484 3.60 8.80 -14.42
CA GLU A 484 5.03 8.58 -14.65
C GLU A 484 5.74 8.32 -13.32
N ARG A 485 5.50 9.11 -12.27
CA ARG A 485 6.02 8.77 -10.93
C ARG A 485 5.45 7.50 -10.35
N ARG A 486 4.17 7.20 -10.59
CA ARG A 486 3.56 5.93 -10.16
C ARG A 486 4.13 4.75 -10.96
N LEU A 487 4.59 4.97 -12.19
CA LEU A 487 5.30 4.00 -13.02
C LEU A 487 6.78 3.88 -12.64
N ASP A 488 7.47 4.96 -12.29
CA ASP A 488 8.87 5.02 -11.88
C ASP A 488 9.07 4.46 -10.46
N LEU A 489 8.18 4.80 -9.52
CA LEU A 489 8.12 4.14 -8.20
C LEU A 489 7.87 2.64 -8.38
N ARG A 490 7.02 2.25 -9.33
CA ARG A 490 6.79 0.85 -9.66
C ARG A 490 8.02 0.18 -10.29
N GLN A 491 8.80 0.86 -11.13
CA GLN A 491 10.06 0.33 -11.68
C GLN A 491 11.18 0.27 -10.64
N SER A 492 11.23 1.19 -9.68
CA SER A 492 12.22 1.18 -8.60
C SER A 492 11.92 0.14 -7.51
N LEU A 493 10.64 -0.09 -7.20
CA LEU A 493 10.18 -1.08 -6.23
C LEU A 493 10.02 -2.49 -6.83
N PHE A 494 9.82 -2.58 -8.15
CA PHE A 494 9.71 -3.83 -8.91
C PHE A 494 10.55 -3.73 -10.21
N PRO A 495 11.89 -3.73 -10.10
CA PRO A 495 12.74 -3.68 -11.28
C PRO A 495 12.45 -4.88 -12.19
N LEU A 496 12.23 -4.60 -13.47
CA LEU A 496 12.15 -5.64 -14.48
C LEU A 496 13.48 -6.38 -14.48
N SER A 497 13.45 -7.70 -14.27
CA SER A 497 14.60 -8.56 -14.47
C SER A 497 15.07 -8.38 -15.92
N GLN A 498 16.28 -7.87 -16.11
CA GLN A 498 16.95 -7.91 -17.42
C GLN A 498 17.28 -9.34 -17.80
#